data_AF-R6BN88-F1
#
_entry.id   AF-R6BN88-F1
#
_cell.length_a   1.000
_cell.length_b   1.000
_cell.length_c   1.000
_cell.angle_alpha   90.00
_cell.angle_beta   90.00
_cell.angle_gamma   90.00
#
_symmetry.space_group_name_H-M   'P 1'
#
loop_
_entity.id
_entity.type
_entity.pdbx_description
1 polymer ?
#
loop_
_entity_poly.entity_id
_entity_poly.type
_entity_poly.pdbx_seq_one_letter_code
_entity_poly.pdbx_strand_id
1 'polypeptide(L)'
;MAEWPVRIWAMEEIPEIFDLEARKSMKGTFNQYHMVYSPIRRTAPDSFEYMFGYGEGEIFYLKNEKNKVRRTVLKCSQIEEIYTQRELLNAKIIVKYKADLQDGELETLEFPYIPSVYYLYDPFLNWMLGLDQEFVPALAEQEHPRPEKLYKESPVMYNYVLAAYRLGDCIGDYKYTSEQHRHKWMPWKKVVEEWLEVPMSRGTFTLHSLEYLTECGYLELRNKNAAVQLKKQ
;
A
#
# COMPACT_ATOMS: atom_id res chain seq x y z
N MET A 1 -23.77 12.44 -2.33
CA MET A 1 -22.61 11.71 -2.92
C MET A 1 -21.79 11.17 -1.78
N ALA A 2 -21.29 9.95 -1.91
CA ALA A 2 -20.38 9.36 -0.92
C ALA A 2 -19.09 10.18 -0.89
N GLU A 3 -18.53 10.42 0.31
CA GLU A 3 -17.20 11.04 0.50
C GLU A 3 -16.12 9.99 0.80
N TRP A 4 -16.49 8.71 0.75
CA TRP A 4 -15.68 7.57 1.16
C TRP A 4 -15.42 6.67 -0.04
N PRO A 5 -14.23 6.07 -0.14
CA PRO A 5 -13.98 5.04 -1.13
C PRO A 5 -14.97 3.88 -1.01
N VAL A 6 -15.39 3.34 -2.14
CA VAL A 6 -16.35 2.24 -2.24
C VAL A 6 -15.85 1.18 -3.20
N ARG A 7 -16.14 -0.09 -2.88
CA ARG A 7 -15.98 -1.19 -3.84
C ARG A 7 -17.07 -1.09 -4.91
N ILE A 8 -16.69 -1.34 -6.15
CA ILE A 8 -17.61 -1.49 -7.29
C ILE A 8 -17.94 -2.99 -7.41
N TRP A 9 -19.22 -3.34 -7.39
CA TRP A 9 -19.73 -4.70 -7.45
C TRP A 9 -20.28 -5.10 -8.81
N ALA A 10 -20.61 -4.12 -9.65
CA ALA A 10 -21.16 -4.34 -10.98
C ALA A 10 -20.73 -3.23 -11.94
N MET A 11 -20.82 -3.50 -13.24
CA MET A 11 -20.45 -2.54 -14.29
C MET A 11 -21.27 -1.24 -14.21
N GLU A 12 -22.53 -1.35 -13.77
CA GLU A 12 -23.47 -0.24 -13.65
C GLU A 12 -23.13 0.71 -12.50
N GLU A 13 -22.29 0.28 -11.55
CA GLU A 13 -21.82 1.09 -10.43
C GLU A 13 -20.58 1.93 -10.78
N ILE A 14 -19.97 1.72 -11.96
CA ILE A 14 -18.83 2.51 -12.40
C ILE A 14 -19.29 3.96 -12.64
N PRO A 15 -18.65 4.97 -12.02
CA PRO A 15 -19.00 6.37 -12.26
C PRO A 15 -18.89 6.71 -13.75
N GLU A 16 -19.87 7.45 -14.27
CA GLU A 16 -20.00 7.78 -15.70
C GLU A 16 -18.71 8.36 -16.31
N ILE A 17 -18.02 9.21 -15.54
CA ILE A 17 -16.75 9.82 -15.96
C ILE A 17 -15.66 8.77 -16.24
N PHE A 18 -15.66 7.65 -15.54
CA PHE A 18 -14.67 6.57 -15.66
C PHE A 18 -15.12 5.40 -16.55
N ASP A 19 -16.41 5.27 -16.87
CA ASP A 19 -16.97 4.09 -17.56
C ASP A 19 -16.22 3.73 -18.85
N LEU A 20 -16.00 4.72 -19.74
CA LEU A 20 -15.31 4.48 -21.00
C LEU A 20 -13.88 3.97 -20.81
N GLU A 21 -13.10 4.61 -19.93
CA GLU A 21 -11.70 4.24 -19.72
C GLU A 21 -11.54 2.97 -18.87
N ALA A 22 -12.49 2.69 -17.98
CA ALA A 22 -12.55 1.43 -17.24
C ALA A 22 -12.78 0.25 -18.19
N ARG A 23 -13.76 0.36 -19.10
CA ARG A 23 -14.04 -0.67 -20.12
C ARG A 23 -12.86 -0.91 -21.05
N LYS A 24 -12.15 0.14 -21.47
CA LYS A 24 -10.91 0.02 -22.26
C LYS A 24 -9.75 -0.61 -21.49
N SER A 25 -9.78 -0.57 -20.17
CA SER A 25 -8.70 -1.07 -19.31
C SER A 25 -8.83 -2.57 -19.03
N MET A 26 -10.05 -3.09 -18.94
CA MET A 26 -10.28 -4.51 -18.74
C MET A 26 -10.02 -5.29 -20.02
N LYS A 27 -9.27 -6.40 -19.90
CA LYS A 27 -9.00 -7.33 -21.01
C LYS A 27 -9.93 -8.56 -20.98
N GLY A 28 -10.96 -8.54 -20.14
CA GLY A 28 -11.86 -9.67 -19.89
C GLY A 28 -13.16 -9.25 -19.23
N THR A 29 -13.73 -10.15 -18.42
CA THR A 29 -14.98 -9.92 -17.69
C THR A 29 -14.75 -9.11 -16.42
N PHE A 30 -15.75 -8.35 -16.00
CA PHE A 30 -15.72 -7.55 -14.77
C PHE A 30 -15.31 -8.38 -13.53
N ASN A 31 -15.80 -9.62 -13.42
CA ASN A 31 -15.58 -10.50 -12.27
C ASN A 31 -14.10 -10.91 -12.05
N GLN A 32 -13.25 -10.68 -13.05
CA GLN A 32 -11.81 -10.94 -12.94
C GLN A 32 -11.05 -9.80 -12.25
N TYR A 33 -11.73 -8.67 -12.00
CA TYR A 33 -11.15 -7.47 -11.41
C TYR A 33 -11.84 -7.12 -10.10
N HIS A 34 -11.04 -6.73 -9.12
CA HIS A 34 -11.49 -6.01 -7.94
C HIS A 34 -11.35 -4.52 -8.23
N MET A 35 -12.39 -3.74 -7.98
CA MET A 35 -12.40 -2.32 -8.30
C MET A 35 -12.84 -1.47 -7.12
N VAL A 36 -12.19 -0.31 -6.98
CA VAL A 36 -12.47 0.67 -5.95
C VAL A 36 -12.56 2.04 -6.59
N TYR A 37 -13.65 2.76 -6.28
CA TYR A 37 -13.81 4.17 -6.61
C TYR A 37 -13.57 5.01 -5.35
N SER A 38 -12.75 6.05 -5.47
CA SER A 38 -12.50 7.05 -4.43
C SER A 38 -12.99 8.41 -4.91
N PRO A 39 -14.05 8.98 -4.29
CA PRO A 39 -14.56 10.30 -4.64
C PRO A 39 -13.68 11.44 -4.10
N ILE A 40 -13.92 12.68 -4.57
CA ILE A 40 -13.34 13.89 -3.97
C ILE A 40 -13.83 14.02 -2.52
N ARG A 41 -12.91 14.35 -1.61
CA ARG A 41 -13.19 14.58 -0.19
C ARG A 41 -13.34 16.07 0.07
N ARG A 42 -14.50 16.51 0.56
CA ARG A 42 -14.74 17.93 0.89
C ARG A 42 -13.82 18.44 1.99
N THR A 43 -13.41 17.56 2.89
CA THR A 43 -12.54 17.87 4.04
C THR A 43 -11.05 17.94 3.70
N ALA A 44 -10.65 17.60 2.46
CA ALA A 44 -9.26 17.63 2.01
C ALA A 44 -9.16 18.39 0.68
N PRO A 45 -8.66 19.65 0.68
CA PRO A 45 -8.59 20.50 -0.50
C PRO A 45 -7.82 19.90 -1.68
N ASP A 46 -6.75 19.15 -1.39
CA ASP A 46 -5.90 18.50 -2.40
C ASP A 46 -6.41 17.12 -2.81
N SER A 47 -7.59 16.71 -2.32
CA SER A 47 -8.18 15.45 -2.76
C SER A 47 -8.68 15.53 -4.18
N PHE A 48 -8.60 14.40 -4.86
CA PHE A 48 -9.07 14.22 -6.22
C PHE A 48 -9.83 12.91 -6.30
N GLU A 49 -10.74 12.80 -7.26
CA GLU A 49 -11.39 11.53 -7.52
C GLU A 49 -10.53 10.65 -8.41
N TYR A 50 -10.53 9.37 -8.09
CA TYR A 50 -9.86 8.35 -8.86
C TYR A 50 -10.57 7.02 -8.69
N MET A 51 -10.28 6.11 -9.60
CA MET A 51 -10.73 4.73 -9.55
C MET A 51 -9.56 3.85 -9.91
N PHE A 52 -9.46 2.69 -9.28
CA PHE A 52 -8.52 1.68 -9.70
C PHE A 52 -9.18 0.31 -9.72
N GLY A 53 -8.66 -0.54 -10.59
CA GLY A 53 -8.98 -1.95 -10.59
C GLY A 53 -7.71 -2.79 -10.70
N TYR A 54 -7.74 -3.95 -10.06
CA TYR A 54 -6.64 -4.89 -10.07
C TYR A 54 -7.15 -6.32 -10.28
N GLY A 55 -6.44 -7.08 -11.10
CA GLY A 55 -6.86 -8.39 -11.57
C GLY A 55 -6.02 -8.83 -12.76
N GLU A 56 -5.98 -10.13 -13.05
CA GLU A 56 -5.24 -10.67 -14.21
C GLU A 56 -3.77 -10.22 -14.29
N GLY A 57 -3.13 -9.97 -13.14
CA GLY A 57 -1.74 -9.52 -13.04
C GLY A 57 -1.48 -8.05 -13.41
N GLU A 58 -2.54 -7.25 -13.58
CA GLU A 58 -2.47 -5.84 -13.97
C GLU A 58 -3.29 -4.95 -13.00
N ILE A 59 -2.86 -3.71 -12.89
CA ILE A 59 -3.55 -2.61 -12.21
C ILE A 59 -3.88 -1.59 -13.29
N PHE A 60 -5.12 -1.13 -13.34
CA PHE A 60 -5.44 0.10 -14.04
C PHE A 60 -5.84 1.16 -13.03
N TYR A 61 -5.38 2.38 -13.26
CA TYR A 61 -5.61 3.53 -12.41
C TYR A 61 -6.14 4.67 -13.26
N LEU A 62 -7.28 5.22 -12.87
CA LEU A 62 -8.00 6.28 -13.57
C LEU A 62 -8.11 7.47 -12.62
N LYS A 63 -7.55 8.60 -13.02
CA LYS A 63 -7.62 9.84 -12.23
C LYS A 63 -8.41 10.89 -13.01
N ASN A 64 -9.36 11.55 -12.36
CA ASN A 64 -9.99 12.71 -13.00
C ASN A 64 -9.07 13.94 -12.88
N GLU A 65 -8.67 14.48 -14.03
CA GLU A 65 -7.94 15.74 -14.17
C GLU A 65 -8.84 16.74 -14.91
N LYS A 66 -9.69 17.48 -14.17
CA LYS A 66 -10.58 18.52 -14.73
C LYS A 66 -11.52 18.01 -15.84
N ASN A 67 -12.25 16.93 -15.57
CA ASN A 67 -13.15 16.24 -16.50
C ASN A 67 -12.45 15.52 -17.65
N LYS A 68 -11.14 15.29 -17.53
CA LYS A 68 -10.38 14.40 -18.41
C LYS A 68 -9.80 13.28 -17.58
N VAL A 69 -10.14 12.04 -17.93
CA VAL A 69 -9.59 10.88 -17.24
C VAL A 69 -8.19 10.59 -17.75
N ARG A 70 -7.20 10.65 -16.86
CA ARG A 70 -5.86 10.13 -17.09
C ARG A 70 -5.85 8.65 -16.70
N ARG A 71 -5.48 7.79 -17.65
CA ARG A 71 -5.37 6.35 -17.48
C ARG A 71 -3.90 5.95 -17.37
N THR A 72 -3.58 5.18 -16.34
CA THR A 72 -2.30 4.49 -16.16
C THR A 72 -2.58 2.99 -16.03
N VAL A 73 -1.80 2.16 -16.71
CA VAL A 73 -1.88 0.69 -16.59
C VAL A 73 -0.50 0.18 -16.21
N LEU A 74 -0.46 -0.65 -15.18
CA LEU A 74 0.74 -1.15 -14.55
C LEU A 74 0.63 -2.67 -14.38
N LYS A 75 1.64 -3.43 -14.79
CA LYS A 75 1.75 -4.86 -14.49
C LYS A 75 2.37 -5.07 -13.11
N CYS A 76 1.95 -6.12 -12.39
CA CYS A 76 2.59 -6.46 -11.11
C CYS A 76 4.09 -6.70 -11.23
N SER A 77 4.54 -7.20 -12.39
CA SER A 77 5.95 -7.44 -12.68
C SER A 77 6.78 -6.16 -12.79
N GLN A 78 6.16 -5.00 -13.03
CA GLN A 78 6.82 -3.71 -13.14
C GLN A 78 6.99 -3.03 -11.78
N ILE A 79 6.23 -3.43 -10.76
CA ILE A 79 6.37 -2.91 -9.40
C ILE A 79 7.77 -3.27 -8.93
N GLU A 80 8.44 -2.36 -8.22
CA GLU A 80 9.74 -2.61 -7.57
C GLU A 80 9.62 -2.43 -6.06
N GLU A 81 8.97 -1.34 -5.64
CA GLU A 81 8.82 -0.96 -4.23
C GLU A 81 7.37 -0.58 -3.95
N ILE A 82 6.90 -0.87 -2.74
CA ILE A 82 5.59 -0.40 -2.27
C ILE A 82 5.80 0.26 -0.91
N TYR A 83 5.12 1.36 -0.67
CA TYR A 83 5.10 2.02 0.62
C TYR A 83 3.66 2.25 1.08
N THR A 84 3.43 2.16 2.38
CA THR A 84 2.23 2.68 3.01
C THR A 84 2.64 3.84 3.90
N GLN A 85 2.06 5.01 3.67
CA GLN A 85 2.26 6.18 4.52
C GLN A 85 0.95 6.50 5.21
N ARG A 86 1.03 6.83 6.50
CA ARG A 86 -0.08 7.33 7.29
C ARG A 86 0.37 8.49 8.16
N GLU A 87 -0.39 9.57 8.09
CA GLU A 87 -0.29 10.70 9.01
C GLU A 87 -1.71 11.13 9.40
N LEU A 88 -2.09 10.86 10.65
CA LEU A 88 -3.46 11.09 11.15
C LEU A 88 -4.52 10.38 10.28
N LEU A 89 -5.34 11.16 9.56
CA LEU A 89 -6.41 10.71 8.65
C LEU A 89 -5.98 10.65 7.18
N ASN A 90 -4.75 11.04 6.87
CA ASN A 90 -4.19 10.93 5.55
C ASN A 90 -3.41 9.63 5.46
N ALA A 91 -3.90 8.70 4.63
CA ALA A 91 -3.14 7.52 4.28
C ALA A 91 -2.95 7.46 2.77
N LYS A 92 -1.86 6.83 2.33
CA LYS A 92 -1.66 6.50 0.92
C LYS A 92 -0.84 5.24 0.77
N ILE A 93 -1.15 4.48 -0.28
CA ILE A 93 -0.22 3.50 -0.82
C ILE A 93 0.56 4.18 -1.94
N ILE A 94 1.88 4.03 -1.92
CA ILE A 94 2.78 4.55 -2.95
C ILE A 94 3.41 3.34 -3.62
N VAL A 95 3.28 3.25 -4.93
CA VAL A 95 3.86 2.18 -5.73
C VAL A 95 4.94 2.77 -6.61
N LYS A 96 6.18 2.30 -6.45
CA LYS A 96 7.25 2.64 -7.38
C LYS A 96 7.45 1.51 -8.39
N TYR A 97 7.50 1.86 -9.67
CA TYR A 97 7.53 0.89 -10.76
C TYR A 97 8.45 1.32 -11.89
N LYS A 98 8.96 0.35 -12.65
CA LYS A 98 9.72 0.58 -13.88
C LYS A 98 8.76 0.81 -15.05
N ALA A 99 8.86 1.97 -15.69
CA ALA A 99 8.19 2.22 -16.95
C ALA A 99 8.89 1.48 -18.08
N ASP A 100 8.14 0.95 -19.05
CA ASP A 100 8.66 0.11 -20.15
C ASP A 100 9.72 0.80 -21.04
N LEU A 101 9.94 2.12 -20.90
CA LEU A 101 10.72 2.95 -21.81
C LEU A 101 11.84 3.76 -21.16
N GLN A 102 12.09 3.64 -19.85
CA GLN A 102 13.15 4.38 -19.16
C GLN A 102 14.01 3.44 -18.31
N ASP A 103 15.25 3.22 -18.74
CA ASP A 103 16.27 2.59 -17.91
C ASP A 103 16.72 3.57 -16.82
N GLY A 104 16.31 3.30 -15.58
CA GLY A 104 16.94 3.84 -14.37
C GLY A 104 16.03 4.55 -13.38
N GLU A 105 15.02 5.31 -13.84
CA GLU A 105 14.12 6.04 -12.94
C GLU A 105 12.81 5.28 -12.69
N LEU A 106 12.46 5.12 -11.41
CA LEU A 106 11.17 4.56 -11.02
C LEU A 106 10.10 5.64 -11.09
N GLU A 107 9.02 5.35 -11.83
CA GLU A 107 7.81 6.15 -11.75
C GLU A 107 7.06 5.86 -10.45
N THR A 108 6.26 6.82 -10.00
CA THR A 108 5.50 6.72 -8.75
C THR A 108 4.00 6.86 -9.01
N LEU A 109 3.22 5.94 -8.45
CA LEU A 109 1.76 6.01 -8.43
C LEU A 109 1.25 6.04 -6.98
N GLU A 110 0.42 7.02 -6.65
CA GLU A 110 -0.12 7.20 -5.30
C GLU A 110 -1.62 6.91 -5.26
N PHE A 111 -2.03 6.17 -4.23
CA PHE A 111 -3.41 5.80 -3.94
C PHE A 111 -3.80 6.39 -2.57
N PRO A 112 -4.21 7.67 -2.50
CA PRO A 112 -4.59 8.29 -1.25
C PRO A 112 -5.95 7.79 -0.76
N TYR A 113 -6.04 7.42 0.51
CA TYR A 113 -7.27 6.87 1.11
C TYR A 113 -7.46 7.34 2.55
N ILE A 114 -8.63 7.03 3.12
CA ILE A 114 -8.93 7.31 4.52
C ILE A 114 -8.66 6.04 5.34
N PRO A 115 -7.92 6.10 6.47
CA PRO A 115 -7.56 4.90 7.23
C PRO A 115 -8.73 4.00 7.63
N SER A 116 -9.93 4.52 7.85
CA SER A 116 -11.10 3.71 8.24
C SER A 116 -11.62 2.78 7.14
N VAL A 117 -11.22 3.00 5.88
CA VAL A 117 -11.56 2.11 4.75
C VAL A 117 -10.41 1.20 4.34
N TYR A 118 -9.47 0.91 5.27
CA TYR A 118 -8.33 0.04 5.02
C TYR A 118 -8.74 -1.33 4.44
N TYR A 119 -9.94 -1.84 4.76
CA TYR A 119 -10.47 -3.09 4.22
C TYR A 119 -10.61 -3.11 2.68
N LEU A 120 -10.59 -1.96 2.00
CA LEU A 120 -10.55 -1.87 0.53
C LEU A 120 -9.11 -1.87 -0.03
N TYR A 121 -8.14 -1.44 0.77
CA TYR A 121 -6.75 -1.19 0.34
C TYR A 121 -5.77 -2.26 0.84
N ASP A 122 -6.03 -2.90 1.98
CA ASP A 122 -5.23 -4.01 2.50
C ASP A 122 -5.26 -5.23 1.56
N PRO A 123 -6.42 -5.66 1.01
CA PRO A 123 -6.45 -6.70 -0.02
C PRO A 123 -5.66 -6.33 -1.28
N PHE A 124 -5.73 -5.05 -1.68
CA PHE A 124 -4.97 -4.53 -2.81
C PHE A 124 -3.45 -4.57 -2.55
N LEU A 125 -3.02 -4.13 -1.37
CA LEU A 125 -1.63 -4.21 -0.93
C LEU A 125 -1.14 -5.66 -0.89
N ASN A 126 -1.90 -6.56 -0.28
CA ASN A 126 -1.61 -7.99 -0.23
C ASN A 126 -1.43 -8.55 -1.65
N TRP A 127 -2.36 -8.25 -2.55
CA TRP A 127 -2.31 -8.70 -3.93
C TRP A 127 -1.07 -8.19 -4.69
N MET A 128 -0.73 -6.90 -4.54
CA MET A 128 0.49 -6.33 -5.15
C MET A 128 1.78 -6.96 -4.61
N LEU A 129 1.76 -7.37 -3.34
CA LEU A 129 2.84 -8.11 -2.70
C LEU A 129 2.78 -9.61 -3.02
N GLY A 130 1.89 -10.06 -3.92
CA GLY A 130 1.75 -11.48 -4.27
C GLY A 130 1.37 -12.34 -3.08
N LEU A 131 0.43 -11.90 -2.25
CA LEU A 131 -0.20 -12.68 -1.18
C LEU A 131 -1.65 -12.99 -1.55
N ASP A 132 -2.27 -13.89 -0.80
CA ASP A 132 -3.73 -13.98 -0.81
C ASP A 132 -4.33 -12.64 -0.33
N GLN A 133 -5.41 -12.20 -0.96
CA GLN A 133 -6.08 -10.95 -0.63
C GLN A 133 -6.57 -10.93 0.83
N GLU A 134 -6.94 -12.09 1.36
CA GLU A 134 -7.40 -12.28 2.74
C GLU A 134 -6.25 -12.51 3.73
N PHE A 135 -4.99 -12.37 3.31
CA PHE A 135 -3.84 -12.53 4.19
C PHE A 135 -3.90 -11.56 5.39
N VAL A 136 -3.81 -12.14 6.60
CA VAL A 136 -3.80 -11.41 7.86
C VAL A 136 -2.44 -11.61 8.55
N PRO A 137 -1.62 -10.55 8.70
CA PRO A 137 -0.32 -10.66 9.35
C PRO A 137 -0.35 -11.24 10.77
N ALA A 138 -1.41 -10.93 11.54
CA ALA A 138 -1.59 -11.44 12.90
C ALA A 138 -1.77 -12.96 12.99
N LEU A 139 -2.19 -13.63 11.90
CA LEU A 139 -2.23 -15.09 11.85
C LEU A 139 -0.84 -15.67 11.63
N ALA A 140 -0.05 -15.07 10.73
CA ALA A 140 1.34 -15.47 10.48
C ALA A 140 2.22 -15.30 11.73
N GLU A 141 1.97 -14.26 12.53
CA GLU A 141 2.68 -14.04 13.81
C GLU A 141 2.51 -15.20 14.81
N GLN A 142 1.39 -15.93 14.80
CA GLN A 142 1.11 -16.95 15.82
C GLN A 142 2.13 -18.09 15.83
N GLU A 143 2.66 -18.45 14.65
CA GLU A 143 3.67 -19.51 14.51
C GLU A 143 5.07 -18.99 14.85
N HIS A 144 5.36 -17.74 14.50
CA HIS A 144 6.65 -17.09 14.73
C HIS A 144 6.43 -15.69 15.31
N PRO A 145 6.40 -15.53 16.65
CA PRO A 145 6.10 -14.26 17.30
C PRO A 145 7.11 -13.15 16.98
N ARG A 146 6.66 -11.90 17.11
CA ARG A 146 7.52 -10.72 16.98
C ARG A 146 8.65 -10.73 18.04
N PRO A 147 9.84 -10.18 17.74
CA PRO A 147 10.94 -10.15 18.70
C PRO A 147 10.60 -9.34 19.96
N GLU A 148 10.61 -9.99 21.13
CA GLU A 148 10.36 -9.32 22.42
C GLU A 148 11.37 -8.21 22.71
N LYS A 149 12.59 -8.33 22.19
CA LYS A 149 13.62 -7.30 22.31
C LYS A 149 13.13 -5.97 21.71
N LEU A 150 12.45 -6.02 20.57
CA LEU A 150 11.94 -4.82 19.90
C LEU A 150 10.85 -4.14 20.73
N TYR A 151 10.04 -4.90 21.48
CA TYR A 151 9.05 -4.32 22.40
C TYR A 151 9.69 -3.46 23.48
N LYS A 152 10.85 -3.88 23.98
CA LYS A 152 11.63 -3.15 25.00
C LYS A 152 12.34 -1.93 24.41
N GLU A 153 12.74 -1.99 23.15
CA GLU A 153 13.40 -0.89 22.44
C GLU A 153 12.39 0.19 22.00
N SER A 154 11.30 -0.22 21.37
CA SER A 154 10.25 0.68 20.90
C SER A 154 8.90 -0.05 20.74
N PRO A 155 7.90 0.27 21.59
CA PRO A 155 6.54 -0.23 21.42
C PRO A 155 5.91 0.16 20.07
N VAL A 156 6.30 1.30 19.50
CA VAL A 156 5.83 1.76 18.19
C VAL A 156 6.33 0.81 17.11
N MET A 157 7.64 0.56 17.08
CA MET A 157 8.24 -0.36 16.12
C MET A 157 7.71 -1.78 16.29
N TYR A 158 7.56 -2.25 17.53
CA TYR A 158 6.98 -3.57 17.82
C TYR A 158 5.55 -3.73 17.29
N ASN A 159 4.74 -2.68 17.31
CA ASN A 159 3.38 -2.75 16.79
C ASN A 159 3.35 -2.76 15.26
N TYR A 160 4.12 -1.88 14.63
CA TYR A 160 4.08 -1.72 13.17
C TYR A 160 4.93 -2.74 12.41
N VAL A 161 5.91 -3.39 13.05
CA VAL A 161 6.68 -4.49 12.44
C VAL A 161 5.79 -5.68 12.07
N LEU A 162 4.58 -5.78 12.62
CA LEU A 162 3.61 -6.79 12.21
C LEU A 162 3.35 -6.75 10.69
N ALA A 163 3.48 -5.59 10.04
CA ALA A 163 3.35 -5.49 8.60
C ALA A 163 4.45 -6.24 7.82
N ALA A 164 5.62 -6.50 8.44
CA ALA A 164 6.74 -7.21 7.82
C ALA A 164 6.39 -8.66 7.41
N TYR A 165 5.42 -9.30 8.08
CA TYR A 165 4.98 -10.65 7.75
C TYR A 165 4.39 -10.79 6.34
N ARG A 166 4.09 -9.67 5.66
CA ARG A 166 3.74 -9.70 4.24
C ARG A 166 4.93 -10.15 3.36
N LEU A 167 6.15 -10.00 3.84
CA LEU A 167 7.38 -10.40 3.13
C LEU A 167 8.01 -11.69 3.67
N GLY A 168 7.39 -12.38 4.63
CA GLY A 168 7.93 -13.62 5.16
C GLY A 168 7.18 -14.09 6.41
N ASP A 169 7.50 -15.27 6.86
CA ASP A 169 6.88 -15.96 7.98
C ASP A 169 7.56 -15.69 9.32
N CYS A 170 8.83 -15.26 9.33
CA CYS A 170 9.59 -15.06 10.55
C CYS A 170 10.42 -13.76 10.51
N ILE A 171 10.45 -13.06 11.65
CA ILE A 171 11.31 -11.90 11.89
C ILE A 171 12.57 -12.38 12.62
N GLY A 172 13.69 -12.40 11.91
CA GLY A 172 15.01 -12.71 12.48
C GLY A 172 15.71 -11.47 13.03
N ASP A 173 16.96 -11.27 12.59
CA ASP A 173 17.73 -10.07 12.92
C ASP A 173 17.10 -8.83 12.29
N TYR A 174 17.16 -7.71 13.02
CA TYR A 174 16.69 -6.41 12.56
C TYR A 174 17.66 -5.31 12.98
N LYS A 175 17.62 -4.20 12.25
CA LYS A 175 18.36 -2.98 12.59
C LYS A 175 17.38 -1.93 13.07
N TYR A 176 17.53 -1.51 14.33
CA TYR A 176 16.77 -0.42 14.94
C TYR A 176 17.68 0.77 15.22
N THR A 177 17.24 1.96 14.85
CA THR A 177 17.91 3.23 15.15
C THR A 177 16.89 4.28 15.54
N SER A 178 17.27 5.21 16.43
CA SER A 178 16.41 6.33 16.81
C SER A 178 17.20 7.61 17.08
N GLU A 179 16.55 8.74 16.87
CA GLU A 179 17.08 10.08 17.14
C GLU A 179 16.11 10.88 18.01
N GLN A 180 16.65 11.64 18.97
CA GLN A 180 15.84 12.51 19.82
C GLN A 180 15.90 13.96 19.35
N HIS A 181 14.74 14.49 18.99
CA HIS A 181 14.55 15.87 18.60
C HIS A 181 13.91 16.67 19.75
N ARG A 182 14.27 17.94 19.85
CA ARG A 182 13.52 18.91 20.68
C ARG A 182 12.44 19.55 19.83
N HIS A 183 11.21 19.54 20.31
CA HIS A 183 10.11 20.18 19.61
C HIS A 183 10.35 21.70 19.53
N LYS A 184 10.36 22.26 18.32
CA LYS A 184 10.69 23.68 18.06
C LYS A 184 9.88 24.65 18.92
N TRP A 185 8.60 24.36 19.14
CA TRP A 185 7.65 25.24 19.85
C TRP A 185 7.40 24.82 21.31
N MET A 186 7.87 23.65 21.72
CA MET A 186 7.66 23.13 23.07
C MET A 186 8.96 22.46 23.52
N PRO A 187 9.99 23.22 23.93
CA PRO A 187 11.33 22.69 24.18
C PRO A 187 11.39 21.58 25.24
N TRP A 188 10.36 21.49 26.09
CA TRP A 188 10.19 20.41 27.08
C TRP A 188 9.65 19.10 26.49
N LYS A 189 9.00 19.15 25.31
CA LYS A 189 8.51 17.98 24.59
C LYS A 189 9.67 17.39 23.77
N LYS A 190 10.09 16.18 24.13
CA LYS A 190 10.98 15.36 23.32
C LYS A 190 10.15 14.66 22.25
N VAL A 191 10.65 14.67 21.03
CA VAL A 191 10.11 13.88 19.91
C VAL A 191 11.17 12.85 19.56
N VAL A 192 10.76 11.61 19.36
CA VAL A 192 11.67 10.54 18.92
C VAL A 192 11.32 10.23 17.47
N GLU A 193 12.33 10.29 16.62
CA GLU A 193 12.28 9.76 15.25
C GLU A 193 12.92 8.38 15.28
N GLU A 194 12.27 7.41 14.64
CA GLU A 194 12.66 6.01 14.74
C GLU A 194 12.66 5.34 13.38
N TRP A 195 13.63 4.47 13.15
CA TRP A 195 13.74 3.65 11.94
C TRP A 195 14.01 2.19 12.29
N LEU A 196 13.39 1.31 11.50
CA LEU A 196 13.56 -0.13 11.59
C LEU A 196 13.74 -0.71 10.18
N GLU A 197 14.71 -1.59 10.04
CA GLU A 197 14.94 -2.38 8.83
C GLU A 197 14.95 -3.87 9.20
N VAL A 198 14.11 -4.65 8.53
CA VAL A 198 13.91 -6.07 8.79
C VAL A 198 14.04 -6.84 7.48
N PRO A 199 15.17 -7.53 7.27
CA PRO A 199 15.31 -8.49 6.17
C PRO A 199 14.33 -9.64 6.35
N MET A 200 13.51 -9.89 5.33
CA MET A 200 12.54 -10.98 5.28
C MET A 200 12.86 -11.91 4.09
N SER A 201 12.23 -13.08 4.03
CA SER A 201 12.51 -14.07 2.98
C SER A 201 12.21 -13.56 1.57
N ARG A 202 11.23 -12.67 1.41
CA ARG A 202 10.75 -12.13 0.13
C ARG A 202 11.17 -10.69 -0.14
N GLY A 203 12.02 -10.08 0.68
CA GLY A 203 12.45 -8.70 0.51
C GLY A 203 12.82 -8.06 1.84
N THR A 204 12.95 -6.74 1.85
CA THR A 204 13.32 -5.98 3.04
C THR A 204 12.15 -5.09 3.45
N PHE A 205 11.70 -5.25 4.70
CA PHE A 205 10.70 -4.38 5.29
C PHE A 205 11.39 -3.21 5.98
N THR A 206 10.97 -1.99 5.67
CA THR A 206 11.42 -0.79 6.38
C THR A 206 10.26 -0.13 7.08
N LEU A 207 10.54 0.52 8.20
CA LEU A 207 9.56 1.26 8.96
C LEU A 207 10.20 2.53 9.50
N HIS A 208 9.53 3.65 9.28
CA HIS A 208 9.90 4.95 9.79
C HIS A 208 8.71 5.53 10.57
N SER A 209 8.99 6.13 11.72
CA SER A 209 7.98 6.81 12.53
C SER A 209 8.50 8.13 13.11
N LEU A 210 7.68 9.17 12.95
CA LEU A 210 7.92 10.50 13.51
C LEU A 210 6.58 11.14 13.91
N GLU A 211 6.37 11.38 15.20
CA GLU A 211 5.10 11.92 15.74
C GLU A 211 3.87 11.10 15.29
N TYR A 212 3.07 11.62 14.35
CA TYR A 212 1.88 10.95 13.80
C TYR A 212 2.15 10.27 12.46
N LEU A 213 3.33 10.49 11.88
CA LEU A 213 3.77 9.87 10.65
C LEU A 213 4.21 8.43 10.92
N THR A 214 3.74 7.52 10.09
CA THR A 214 4.21 6.15 9.99
C THR A 214 4.35 5.80 8.52
N GLU A 215 5.52 5.31 8.14
CA GLU A 215 5.83 4.88 6.79
C GLU A 215 6.37 3.47 6.82
N CYS A 216 5.69 2.54 6.17
CA CYS A 216 6.19 1.18 5.97
C CYS A 216 6.61 1.01 4.52
N GLY A 217 7.81 0.49 4.28
CA GLY A 217 8.31 0.14 2.95
C GLY A 217 8.43 -1.36 2.77
N TYR A 218 8.11 -1.82 1.57
CA TYR A 218 8.26 -3.19 1.10
C TYR A 218 9.20 -3.17 -0.10
N LEU A 219 10.48 -3.44 0.15
CA LEU A 219 11.58 -3.21 -0.78
C LEU A 219 12.21 -4.53 -1.25
N GLU A 220 13.04 -4.43 -2.28
CA GLU A 220 13.86 -5.55 -2.79
C GLU A 220 13.04 -6.82 -3.04
N LEU A 221 11.82 -6.63 -3.55
CA LEU A 221 10.80 -7.65 -3.57
C LEU A 221 11.19 -8.84 -4.46
N ARG A 222 11.33 -10.02 -3.84
CA ARG A 222 11.74 -11.29 -4.47
C ARG A 222 10.51 -12.14 -4.77
N ASN A 223 10.55 -12.92 -5.87
CA ASN A 223 9.57 -13.97 -6.18
C ASN A 223 8.09 -13.51 -6.18
N LYS A 224 7.77 -12.36 -6.80
CA LYS A 224 6.38 -11.86 -6.93
C LYS A 224 5.41 -12.85 -7.61
N ASN A 225 5.95 -13.77 -8.41
CA ASN A 225 5.17 -14.70 -9.23
C ASN A 225 4.81 -16.03 -8.53
N ALA A 226 5.35 -16.32 -7.33
CA ALA A 226 5.16 -17.63 -6.71
C ALA A 226 3.71 -17.87 -6.23
N ALA A 227 3.03 -16.85 -5.71
CA ALA A 227 1.67 -17.02 -5.17
C ALA A 227 0.57 -17.07 -6.23
N VAL A 228 0.76 -16.42 -7.39
CA VAL A 228 -0.22 -16.43 -8.49
C VAL A 228 -0.22 -17.79 -9.21
N GLN A 229 0.86 -18.57 -9.12
CA GLN A 229 0.94 -19.90 -9.74
C GLN A 229 0.32 -21.03 -8.90
N LEU A 230 0.19 -20.87 -7.59
CA LEU A 230 -0.35 -21.92 -6.70
C LEU A 230 -1.87 -22.14 -6.84
N LYS A 231 -2.60 -21.29 -7.57
CA LYS A 231 -4.03 -21.48 -7.89
C LYS A 231 -4.28 -22.10 -9.28
N LYS A 232 -3.25 -22.57 -9.98
CA LYS A 232 -3.38 -23.27 -11.28
C LYS A 232 -3.21 -24.80 -11.20
N GLN A 233 -3.21 -25.40 -10.00
CA GLN A 233 -3.24 -26.86 -9.82
C GLN A 233 -4.56 -27.31 -9.21
#